data_AF-A0A1W1D8V1-F1
#
_entry.id   AF-A0A1W1D8V1-F1
#
_cell.length_a   1.000
_cell.length_b   1.000
_cell.length_c   1.000
_cell.angle_alpha   90.00
_cell.angle_beta   90.00
_cell.angle_gamma   90.00
#
_symmetry.space_group_name_H-M   'P 1'
#
loop_
_entity.id
_entity.type
_entity.pdbx_description
1 polymer ?
#
loop_
_entity_poly.entity_id
_entity_poly.type
_entity_poly.pdbx_seq_one_letter_code
_entity_poly.pdbx_strand_id
1 'polypeptide(L)'
;MNKYKLVNGDRAEEFIQELDTMSFYKNSELTKIEGAIKDTYFGELPRVFDNTNIIEWVARHISQKWTGTKKEKLLIQRLTKVPETFTVFKSDNGMTHSYDEFLLLCIQYSKLKDEFNKLNKNIEIIRRHQSTNSNTSLNTYLKRDTLNYNQALFLLLGLNPKALIEMALISILDYANHKDTDHMLFGILFNSEEYGLFSSAFRKIDGKNFIIGNIVFTEQLIGWLINKELIETVNIEILSKNTKPQNEYLAWQKNYNLVVALVALESNEEKDLKKILQHERTVFYQSINSKLMPTYKGGENKPTPKTLKNNIEEYQKYQKQLEL
;
A
#
# COMPACT_ATOMS: atom_id res chain seq x y z
N MET A 1 3.57 6.31 -24.37
CA MET A 1 3.18 5.55 -23.17
C MET A 1 3.13 6.53 -22.01
N ASN A 2 2.01 6.59 -21.31
CA ASN A 2 1.80 7.55 -20.22
C ASN A 2 2.80 7.28 -19.08
N LYS A 3 3.28 8.35 -18.44
CA LYS A 3 3.96 8.25 -17.15
C LYS A 3 2.94 8.45 -16.05
N TYR A 4 3.18 7.84 -14.90
CA TYR A 4 2.34 7.94 -13.72
C TYR A 4 3.15 8.43 -12.52
N LYS A 5 2.51 9.10 -11.58
CA LYS A 5 3.06 9.37 -10.25
C LYS A 5 2.03 9.06 -9.19
N LEU A 6 2.49 8.67 -8.01
CA LEU A 6 1.63 8.54 -6.84
C LEU A 6 1.09 9.92 -6.48
N VAL A 7 -0.17 9.98 -6.05
CA VAL A 7 -0.75 11.22 -5.52
C VAL A 7 -0.14 11.56 -4.17
N ASN A 8 0.00 10.57 -3.27
CA ASN A 8 0.86 10.68 -2.09
C ASN A 8 2.30 10.26 -2.44
N GLY A 9 3.15 11.24 -2.71
CA GLY A 9 4.57 11.01 -3.04
C GLY A 9 5.41 10.52 -1.86
N ASP A 10 4.97 10.81 -0.64
CA ASP A 10 5.69 10.52 0.61
C ASP A 10 5.24 9.19 1.24
N ARG A 11 4.24 8.50 0.65
CA ARG A 11 3.63 7.30 1.23
C ARG A 11 4.62 6.21 1.60
N ALA A 12 5.66 6.05 0.79
CA ALA A 12 6.72 5.08 1.06
C ALA A 12 7.48 5.39 2.35
N GLU A 13 7.77 6.66 2.61
CA GLU A 13 8.47 7.09 3.81
C GLU A 13 7.56 6.97 5.04
N GLU A 14 6.28 7.34 4.91
CA GLU A 14 5.28 7.14 5.96
C GLU A 14 5.18 5.67 6.35
N PHE A 15 5.11 4.76 5.37
CA PHE A 15 5.07 3.32 5.64
C PHE A 15 6.37 2.82 6.28
N ILE A 16 7.54 3.30 5.83
CA ILE A 16 8.82 2.96 6.47
C ILE A 16 8.84 3.44 7.93
N GLN A 17 8.28 4.61 8.23
CA GLN A 17 8.16 5.13 9.59
C GLN A 17 7.21 4.28 10.45
N GLU A 18 6.12 3.75 9.89
CA GLU A 18 5.25 2.77 10.56
C GLU A 18 6.03 1.50 10.94
N LEU A 19 6.87 1.00 10.02
CA LEU A 19 7.73 -0.16 10.26
C LEU A 19 8.78 0.12 11.36
N ASP A 20 9.43 1.28 11.33
CA ASP A 20 10.40 1.68 12.35
C ASP A 20 9.76 1.79 13.73
N THR A 21 8.56 2.36 13.77
CA THR A 21 7.78 2.50 15.00
C THR A 21 7.47 1.12 15.60
N MET A 22 7.06 0.16 14.76
CA MET A 22 6.86 -1.22 15.21
C MET A 22 8.16 -1.85 15.70
N SER A 23 9.25 -1.72 14.94
CA SER A 23 10.57 -2.24 15.33
C SER A 23 11.01 -1.69 16.69
N PHE A 24 10.87 -0.38 16.90
CA PHE A 24 11.17 0.27 18.17
C PHE A 24 10.37 -0.34 19.35
N TYR A 25 9.05 -0.49 19.19
CA TYR A 25 8.20 -1.07 20.23
C TYR A 25 8.57 -2.53 20.52
N LYS A 26 8.84 -3.33 19.49
CA LYS A 26 9.23 -4.73 19.65
C LYS A 26 10.61 -4.91 20.26
N ASN A 27 11.55 -4.02 19.97
CA ASN A 27 12.84 -3.99 20.66
C ASN A 27 12.69 -3.66 22.15
N SER A 28 11.80 -2.72 22.50
CA SER A 28 11.49 -2.40 23.91
C SER A 28 10.84 -3.58 24.62
N GLU A 29 9.90 -4.27 23.97
CA GLU A 29 9.28 -5.50 24.49
C GLU A 29 10.34 -6.60 24.72
N LEU A 30 11.24 -6.81 23.76
CA LEU A 30 12.33 -7.78 23.86
C LEU A 30 13.27 -7.45 25.03
N THR A 31 13.63 -6.18 25.20
CA THR A 31 14.48 -5.70 26.31
C THR A 31 13.82 -5.93 27.67
N LYS A 32 12.50 -5.74 27.78
CA LYS A 32 11.75 -6.00 29.02
C LYS A 32 11.74 -7.49 29.37
N ILE A 33 11.48 -8.35 28.39
CA ILE A 33 11.51 -9.81 28.61
C ILE A 33 12.93 -10.25 28.97
N GLU A 34 13.95 -9.70 28.30
CA GLU A 34 15.36 -9.97 28.62
C GLU A 34 15.70 -9.60 30.07
N GLY A 35 15.23 -8.44 30.53
CA GLY A 35 15.36 -8.01 31.93
C GLY A 35 14.72 -9.00 32.90
N ALA A 36 13.49 -9.43 32.64
CA ALA A 36 12.79 -10.41 33.49
C ALA A 36 13.49 -11.80 33.51
N ILE A 37 14.07 -12.22 32.38
CA ILE A 37 14.91 -13.42 32.33
C ILE A 37 16.15 -13.21 33.20
N LYS A 38 16.85 -12.08 33.06
CA LYS A 38 18.03 -11.77 33.87
C LYS A 38 17.71 -11.73 35.36
N ASP A 39 16.58 -11.17 35.77
CA ASP A 39 16.16 -11.13 37.18
C ASP A 39 15.99 -12.54 37.75
N THR A 40 15.38 -13.44 36.97
CA THR A 40 15.17 -14.85 37.33
C THR A 40 16.38 -15.76 37.06
N TYR A 41 17.44 -15.21 36.49
CA TYR A 41 18.67 -15.91 36.08
C TYR A 41 19.94 -15.18 36.52
N PHE A 42 19.85 -14.39 37.60
CA PHE A 42 20.97 -13.75 38.29
C PHE A 42 21.83 -12.82 37.41
N GLY A 43 21.19 -11.99 36.60
CA GLY A 43 21.82 -10.97 35.75
C GLY A 43 22.32 -11.49 34.40
N GLU A 44 22.23 -12.80 34.16
CA GLU A 44 22.69 -13.45 32.92
C GLU A 44 21.54 -13.91 32.04
N LEU A 45 21.85 -14.31 30.81
CA LEU A 45 20.91 -15.02 29.94
C LEU A 45 21.28 -16.50 29.88
N PRO A 46 20.29 -17.41 29.77
CA PRO A 46 20.56 -18.81 29.56
C PRO A 46 21.19 -19.02 28.18
N ARG A 47 22.01 -20.07 28.05
CA ARG A 47 22.59 -20.45 26.75
C ARG A 47 21.54 -20.97 25.78
N VAL A 48 20.48 -21.58 26.31
CA VAL A 48 19.36 -22.15 25.56
C VAL A 48 18.05 -21.65 26.15
N PHE A 49 17.13 -21.20 25.29
CA PHE A 49 15.84 -20.61 25.67
C PHE A 49 14.67 -21.61 25.62
N ASP A 50 14.95 -22.88 25.89
CA ASP A 50 13.97 -23.96 25.88
C ASP A 50 13.98 -24.76 27.20
N ASN A 51 13.22 -25.86 27.24
CA ASN A 51 13.06 -26.67 28.43
C ASN A 51 14.31 -27.45 28.86
N THR A 52 15.36 -27.49 28.03
CA THR A 52 16.62 -28.18 28.35
C THR A 52 17.47 -27.41 29.36
N ASN A 53 17.16 -26.13 29.61
CA ASN A 53 17.92 -25.28 30.52
C ASN A 53 17.58 -25.50 32.01
N ILE A 54 16.63 -26.38 32.36
CA ILE A 54 16.21 -26.61 33.75
C ILE A 54 17.38 -26.99 34.67
N ILE A 55 18.29 -27.84 34.20
CA ILE A 55 19.42 -28.30 35.01
C ILE A 55 20.35 -27.12 35.35
N GLU A 56 20.63 -26.27 34.36
CA GLU A 56 21.45 -25.06 34.57
C GLU A 56 20.72 -24.07 35.49
N TRP A 57 19.42 -23.88 35.29
CA TRP A 57 18.59 -23.01 36.13
C TRP A 57 18.57 -23.45 37.59
N VAL A 58 18.35 -24.74 37.86
CA VAL A 58 18.39 -25.33 39.20
C VAL A 58 19.78 -25.17 39.83
N ALA A 59 20.85 -25.51 39.10
CA ALA A 59 22.22 -25.43 39.60
C ALA A 59 22.58 -24.00 40.03
N ARG A 60 22.14 -22.99 39.26
CA ARG A 60 22.34 -21.58 39.58
C ARG A 60 21.66 -21.18 40.88
N HIS A 61 20.39 -21.55 41.07
CA HIS A 61 19.67 -21.23 42.30
C HIS A 61 20.30 -21.88 43.54
N ILE A 62 20.75 -23.13 43.43
CA ILE A 62 21.52 -23.82 44.49
C ILE A 62 22.83 -23.08 44.80
N SER A 63 23.57 -22.65 43.77
CA SER A 63 24.82 -21.90 43.96
C SER A 63 24.63 -20.56 44.67
N GLN A 64 23.46 -19.95 44.49
CA GLN A 64 23.06 -18.70 45.16
C GLN A 64 22.44 -18.95 46.54
N LYS A 65 22.47 -20.19 47.04
CA LYS A 65 21.90 -20.61 48.34
C LYS A 65 20.38 -20.42 48.45
N TRP A 66 19.65 -20.44 47.34
CA TRP A 66 18.19 -20.42 47.37
C TRP A 66 17.64 -21.79 47.80
N THR A 67 16.52 -21.80 48.52
CA THR A 67 15.88 -23.03 48.97
C THR A 67 14.87 -23.51 47.93
N GLY A 68 15.08 -24.71 47.40
CA GLY A 68 14.24 -25.31 46.36
C GLY A 68 13.09 -26.15 46.92
N THR A 69 11.94 -26.11 46.26
CA THR A 69 10.80 -27.01 46.50
C THR A 69 10.37 -27.69 45.21
N LYS A 70 9.94 -28.95 45.33
CA LYS A 70 9.42 -29.74 44.21
C LYS A 70 7.93 -29.45 44.07
N LYS A 71 7.49 -29.05 42.88
CA LYS A 71 6.07 -28.86 42.56
C LYS A 71 5.51 -30.14 41.93
N GLU A 72 4.38 -30.63 42.42
CA GLU A 72 3.74 -31.85 41.91
C GLU A 72 3.12 -31.69 40.51
N LYS A 73 2.81 -30.45 40.08
CA LYS A 73 2.15 -30.18 38.80
C LYS A 73 2.69 -28.89 38.16
N LEU A 74 3.27 -29.01 36.97
CA LEU A 74 3.71 -27.88 36.16
C LEU A 74 2.51 -27.26 35.44
N LEU A 75 2.50 -25.93 35.30
CA LEU A 75 1.43 -25.21 34.59
C LEU A 75 1.42 -25.54 33.09
N ILE A 76 2.56 -25.93 32.53
CA ILE A 76 2.71 -26.25 31.11
C ILE A 76 2.63 -27.78 30.93
N GLN A 77 1.42 -28.30 30.73
CA GLN A 77 1.17 -29.74 30.50
C GLN A 77 1.87 -30.33 29.25
N ARG A 78 2.43 -29.48 28.37
CA ARG A 78 3.13 -29.91 27.15
C ARG A 78 4.60 -30.27 27.35
N LEU A 79 5.14 -30.15 28.56
CA LEU A 79 6.50 -30.58 28.85
C LEU A 79 6.53 -32.09 29.07
N THR A 80 6.61 -32.84 27.97
CA THR A 80 6.96 -34.26 28.00
C THR A 80 8.39 -34.39 28.53
N LYS A 81 8.51 -34.80 29.81
CA LYS A 81 9.77 -35.08 30.54
C LYS A 81 10.47 -33.85 31.13
N VAL A 82 9.84 -33.16 32.08
CA VAL A 82 10.64 -32.42 33.08
C VAL A 82 11.15 -33.43 34.10
N PRO A 83 12.47 -33.47 34.39
CA PRO A 83 13.00 -34.30 35.47
C PRO A 83 12.28 -34.01 36.79
N GLU A 84 12.24 -34.98 37.70
CA GLU A 84 11.76 -34.78 39.07
C GLU A 84 12.72 -33.87 39.87
N THR A 85 12.78 -32.59 39.53
CA THR A 85 13.69 -31.60 40.12
C THR A 85 12.95 -30.50 40.86
N PHE A 86 13.68 -29.65 41.59
CA PHE A 86 13.15 -28.42 42.16
C PHE A 86 12.63 -27.52 41.03
N THR A 87 11.41 -27.02 41.18
CA THR A 87 10.73 -26.21 40.15
C THR A 87 10.31 -24.84 40.69
N VAL A 88 10.47 -24.62 41.99
CA VAL A 88 10.29 -23.33 42.66
C VAL A 88 11.46 -23.13 43.62
N PHE A 89 12.02 -21.92 43.65
CA PHE A 89 13.07 -21.53 44.58
C PHE A 89 12.66 -20.28 45.34
N LYS A 90 13.01 -20.21 46.63
CA LYS A 90 12.79 -19.06 47.49
C LYS A 90 14.11 -18.59 48.09
N SER A 91 14.37 -17.29 48.05
CA SER A 91 15.51 -16.65 48.69
C SER A 91 15.23 -16.30 50.15
N ASP A 92 16.29 -15.97 50.89
CA ASP A 92 16.20 -15.55 52.30
C ASP A 92 15.42 -14.23 52.48
N ASN A 93 15.43 -13.35 51.48
CA ASN A 93 14.65 -12.10 51.48
C ASN A 93 13.19 -12.28 51.00
N GLY A 94 12.75 -13.52 50.76
CA GLY A 94 11.37 -13.85 50.43
C GLY A 94 11.00 -13.78 48.95
N MET A 95 11.93 -13.44 48.05
CA MET A 95 11.70 -13.52 46.61
C MET A 95 11.53 -14.98 46.18
N THR A 96 10.66 -15.21 45.20
CA THR A 96 10.33 -16.55 44.71
C THR A 96 10.49 -16.58 43.20
N HIS A 97 11.22 -17.57 42.68
CA HIS A 97 11.34 -17.85 41.26
C HIS A 97 10.71 -19.20 40.94
N SER A 98 9.88 -19.23 39.89
CA SER A 98 9.28 -20.46 39.36
C SER A 98 9.90 -20.79 38.01
N TYR A 99 10.26 -22.06 37.82
CA TYR A 99 10.77 -22.52 36.53
C TYR A 99 9.73 -22.41 35.42
N ASP A 100 8.43 -22.60 35.74
CA ASP A 100 7.34 -22.42 34.76
C ASP A 100 7.34 -20.99 34.19
N GLU A 101 7.51 -19.99 35.06
CA GLU A 101 7.50 -18.57 34.67
C GLU A 101 8.75 -18.21 33.86
N PHE A 102 9.92 -18.65 34.33
CA PHE A 102 11.18 -18.48 33.63
C PHE A 102 11.14 -19.11 32.22
N LEU A 103 10.61 -20.34 32.10
CA LEU A 103 10.52 -21.02 30.82
C LEU A 103 9.54 -20.32 29.87
N LEU A 104 8.41 -19.80 30.37
CA LEU A 104 7.50 -18.98 29.56
C LEU A 104 8.20 -17.75 29.01
N LEU A 105 8.97 -17.04 29.85
CA LEU A 105 9.77 -15.89 29.43
C LEU A 105 10.79 -16.28 28.35
N CYS A 106 11.50 -17.40 28.52
CA CYS A 106 12.47 -17.90 27.53
C CYS A 106 11.81 -18.20 26.17
N ILE A 107 10.68 -18.91 26.18
CA ILE A 107 9.93 -19.25 24.97
C ILE A 107 9.43 -17.98 24.28
N GLN A 108 8.91 -17.01 25.04
CA GLN A 108 8.46 -15.73 24.51
C GLN A 108 9.63 -14.93 23.92
N TYR A 109 10.75 -14.84 24.62
CA TYR A 109 11.97 -14.16 24.16
C TYR A 109 12.47 -14.75 22.84
N SER A 110 12.63 -16.07 22.76
CA SER A 110 13.13 -16.73 21.55
C SER A 110 12.23 -16.44 20.34
N LYS A 111 10.91 -16.62 20.51
CA LYS A 111 9.94 -16.36 19.43
C LYS A 111 9.94 -14.89 18.99
N LEU A 112 9.92 -13.97 19.96
CA LEU A 112 9.90 -12.54 19.67
C LEU A 112 11.19 -12.10 18.98
N LYS A 113 12.35 -12.61 19.42
CA LYS A 113 13.65 -12.31 18.83
C LYS A 113 13.75 -12.77 17.38
N ASP A 114 13.25 -13.97 17.08
CA ASP A 114 13.24 -14.50 15.71
C ASP A 114 12.37 -13.64 14.79
N GLU A 115 11.15 -13.30 15.21
CA GLU A 115 10.25 -12.42 14.43
C GLU A 115 10.81 -11.00 14.29
N PHE A 116 11.39 -10.44 15.35
CA PHE A 116 12.04 -9.13 15.32
C PHE A 116 13.22 -9.08 14.33
N ASN A 117 14.04 -10.13 14.30
CA ASN A 117 15.15 -10.23 13.35
C ASN A 117 14.64 -10.32 11.90
N LYS A 118 13.57 -11.07 11.64
CA LYS A 118 12.92 -11.12 10.32
C LYS A 118 12.41 -9.73 9.89
N LEU A 119 11.70 -9.04 10.79
CA LEU A 119 11.17 -7.70 10.53
C LEU A 119 12.30 -6.72 10.16
N ASN A 120 13.35 -6.63 10.97
CA ASN A 120 14.45 -5.71 10.71
C ASN A 120 15.17 -6.02 9.40
N LYS A 121 15.41 -7.30 9.12
CA LYS A 121 15.98 -7.72 7.83
C LYS A 121 15.11 -7.24 6.67
N ASN A 122 13.79 -7.38 6.77
CA ASN A 122 12.89 -6.92 5.72
C ASN A 122 12.83 -5.40 5.61
N ILE A 123 12.85 -4.65 6.71
CA ILE A 123 12.97 -3.18 6.72
C ILE A 123 14.23 -2.74 5.98
N GLU A 124 15.39 -3.35 6.28
CA GLU A 124 16.64 -3.06 5.59
C GLU A 124 16.55 -3.31 4.08
N ILE A 125 15.90 -4.41 3.67
CA ILE A 125 15.67 -4.71 2.26
C ILE A 125 14.78 -3.63 1.62
N ILE A 126 13.67 -3.24 2.25
CA ILE A 126 12.79 -2.16 1.76
C ILE A 126 13.61 -0.90 1.51
N ARG A 127 14.33 -0.44 2.53
CA ARG A 127 15.15 0.78 2.45
C ARG A 127 16.19 0.71 1.34
N ARG A 128 16.87 -0.43 1.20
CA ARG A 128 17.92 -0.61 0.17
C ARG A 128 17.37 -0.53 -1.25
N HIS A 129 16.16 -1.03 -1.49
CA HIS A 129 15.53 -1.00 -2.81
C HIS A 129 14.70 0.27 -3.05
N GLN A 130 14.44 1.06 -2.02
CA GLN A 130 13.73 2.32 -2.18
C GLN A 130 14.62 3.32 -2.93
N SER A 131 14.22 3.65 -4.16
CA SER A 131 14.92 4.65 -4.97
C SER A 131 14.58 6.05 -4.48
N THR A 132 15.52 7.00 -4.64
CA THR A 132 15.26 8.44 -4.48
C THR A 132 14.16 8.98 -5.41
N ASN A 133 13.69 8.20 -6.37
CA ASN A 133 12.57 8.53 -7.25
C ASN A 133 11.58 7.36 -7.33
N SER A 134 10.58 7.34 -6.43
CA SER A 134 9.51 6.33 -6.33
C SER A 134 8.75 6.13 -7.65
N ASN A 135 8.60 7.18 -8.44
CA ASN A 135 7.89 7.15 -9.72
C ASN A 135 8.60 6.29 -10.78
N THR A 136 9.92 6.11 -10.69
CA THR A 136 10.65 5.28 -11.67
C THR A 136 10.26 3.81 -11.55
N SER A 137 10.16 3.32 -10.31
CA SER A 137 9.74 1.95 -10.01
C SER A 137 8.28 1.73 -10.39
N LEU A 138 7.39 2.67 -10.01
CA LEU A 138 5.98 2.65 -10.43
C LEU A 138 5.82 2.49 -11.94
N ASN A 139 6.45 3.38 -12.71
CA ASN A 139 6.35 3.37 -14.17
C ASN A 139 7.02 2.15 -14.82
N THR A 140 7.94 1.47 -14.14
CA THR A 140 8.56 0.25 -14.65
C THR A 140 7.62 -0.94 -14.49
N TYR A 141 6.95 -1.06 -13.35
CA TYR A 141 6.05 -2.18 -13.07
C TYR A 141 4.70 -2.03 -13.77
N LEU A 142 4.18 -0.80 -13.92
CA LEU A 142 2.95 -0.55 -14.68
C LEU A 142 3.06 -0.82 -16.19
N LYS A 143 4.25 -1.15 -16.72
CA LYS A 143 4.40 -1.61 -18.12
C LYS A 143 4.18 -3.10 -18.33
N ARG A 144 4.15 -3.88 -17.25
CA ARG A 144 3.97 -5.33 -17.33
C ARG A 144 2.51 -5.64 -17.61
N ASP A 145 2.22 -6.74 -18.30
CA ASP A 145 0.83 -7.16 -18.54
C ASP A 145 0.12 -7.55 -17.23
N THR A 146 0.87 -8.16 -16.31
CA THR A 146 0.38 -8.58 -15.01
C THR A 146 1.39 -8.31 -13.90
N LEU A 147 0.85 -8.18 -12.69
CA LEU A 147 1.59 -8.11 -11.43
C LEU A 147 1.08 -9.20 -10.50
N ASN A 148 1.91 -9.63 -9.55
CA ASN A 148 1.38 -10.40 -8.43
C ASN A 148 0.73 -9.47 -7.38
N TYR A 149 -0.08 -10.03 -6.49
CA TYR A 149 -0.85 -9.25 -5.52
C TYR A 149 0.07 -8.40 -4.61
N ASN A 150 1.16 -8.98 -4.12
CA ASN A 150 2.14 -8.27 -3.29
C ASN A 150 2.83 -7.13 -4.06
N GLN A 151 3.12 -7.32 -5.34
CA GLN A 151 3.71 -6.29 -6.19
C GLN A 151 2.75 -5.11 -6.38
N ALA A 152 1.46 -5.39 -6.63
CA ALA A 152 0.45 -4.35 -6.73
C ALA A 152 0.27 -3.59 -5.40
N LEU A 153 0.27 -4.31 -4.27
CA LEU A 153 0.22 -3.69 -2.93
C LEU A 153 1.47 -2.85 -2.63
N PHE A 154 2.67 -3.31 -2.99
CA PHE A 154 3.89 -2.53 -2.81
C PHE A 154 3.85 -1.24 -3.63
N LEU A 155 3.32 -1.28 -4.85
CA LEU A 155 3.13 -0.07 -5.66
C LEU A 155 2.17 0.92 -5.00
N LEU A 156 1.09 0.43 -4.40
CA LEU A 156 0.12 1.25 -3.67
C LEU A 156 0.75 1.96 -2.47
N LEU A 157 1.60 1.25 -1.73
CA LEU A 157 2.37 1.79 -0.61
C LEU A 157 3.54 2.69 -1.06
N GLY A 158 3.71 2.90 -2.37
CA GLY A 158 4.83 3.62 -2.95
C GLY A 158 6.19 2.94 -2.80
N LEU A 159 6.21 1.69 -2.36
CA LEU A 159 7.41 0.88 -2.20
C LEU A 159 7.85 0.30 -3.54
N ASN A 160 9.15 0.12 -3.70
CA ASN A 160 9.70 -0.56 -4.85
C ASN A 160 9.43 -2.08 -4.80
N PRO A 161 8.65 -2.66 -5.74
CA PRO A 161 8.35 -4.10 -5.69
C PRO A 161 9.56 -4.99 -5.98
N LYS A 162 10.74 -4.43 -6.30
CA LYS A 162 12.01 -5.17 -6.41
C LYS A 162 12.43 -5.77 -5.07
N ALA A 163 12.08 -5.13 -3.94
CA ALA A 163 12.36 -5.62 -2.60
C ALA A 163 11.79 -7.04 -2.36
N LEU A 164 10.62 -7.33 -2.95
CA LEU A 164 9.94 -8.62 -2.81
C LEU A 164 10.76 -9.82 -3.32
N ILE A 165 11.65 -9.60 -4.29
CA ILE A 165 12.50 -10.67 -4.85
C ILE A 165 13.47 -11.17 -3.78
N GLU A 166 14.02 -10.26 -2.98
CA GLU A 166 15.03 -10.58 -1.96
C GLU A 166 14.41 -11.09 -0.65
N MET A 167 13.22 -10.61 -0.30
CA MET A 167 12.53 -11.05 0.91
C MET A 167 11.96 -12.47 0.80
N ALA A 168 11.79 -12.98 -0.43
CA ALA A 168 11.13 -14.26 -0.70
C ALA A 168 9.75 -14.38 -0.01
N LEU A 169 9.00 -13.27 0.07
CA LEU A 169 7.68 -13.27 0.71
C LEU A 169 6.71 -14.14 -0.08
N ILE A 170 6.00 -15.00 0.65
CA ILE A 170 4.79 -15.64 0.14
C ILE A 170 3.71 -14.59 -0.16
N SER A 171 2.70 -14.98 -0.94
CA SER A 171 1.53 -14.15 -1.17
C SER A 171 0.88 -13.75 0.15
N ILE A 172 0.51 -12.47 0.31
CA ILE A 172 -0.30 -12.01 1.45
C ILE A 172 -1.65 -12.70 1.54
N LEU A 173 -2.14 -13.29 0.44
CA LEU A 173 -3.37 -14.06 0.46
C LEU A 173 -3.20 -15.43 1.16
N ASP A 174 -1.96 -15.92 1.31
CA ASP A 174 -1.64 -17.25 1.81
C ASP A 174 -0.88 -17.24 3.16
N TYR A 175 -0.75 -16.07 3.79
CA TYR A 175 0.18 -15.86 4.91
C TYR A 175 -0.19 -16.61 6.21
N ALA A 176 -1.48 -16.87 6.44
CA ALA A 176 -1.97 -17.53 7.66
C ALA A 176 -1.50 -18.99 7.81
N ASN A 177 -1.04 -19.62 6.72
CA ASN A 177 -0.73 -21.06 6.68
C ASN A 177 0.77 -21.39 6.76
N HIS A 178 1.64 -20.39 6.89
CA HIS A 178 3.09 -20.56 6.70
C HIS A 178 3.90 -20.09 7.91
N LYS A 179 4.63 -21.02 8.54
CA LYS A 179 5.41 -20.78 9.79
C LYS A 179 6.66 -19.92 9.60
N ASP A 180 7.24 -19.91 8.41
CA ASP A 180 8.51 -19.20 8.14
C ASP A 180 8.30 -17.73 7.70
N THR A 181 7.05 -17.30 7.68
CA THR A 181 6.63 -15.97 7.25
C THR A 181 6.97 -14.91 8.29
N ASP A 182 7.25 -13.69 7.86
CA ASP A 182 7.39 -12.52 8.75
C ASP A 182 6.00 -12.00 9.15
N HIS A 183 5.45 -12.54 10.22
CA HIS A 183 4.09 -12.19 10.64
C HIS A 183 3.96 -10.73 11.09
N MET A 184 5.06 -10.10 11.52
CA MET A 184 5.07 -8.69 11.90
C MET A 184 4.90 -7.79 10.68
N LEU A 185 5.69 -7.98 9.63
CA LEU A 185 5.54 -7.23 8.38
C LEU A 185 4.16 -7.43 7.76
N PHE A 186 3.68 -8.67 7.70
CA PHE A 186 2.34 -8.96 7.18
C PHE A 186 1.23 -8.32 8.02
N GLY A 187 1.38 -8.27 9.35
CA GLY A 187 0.45 -7.58 10.22
C GLY A 187 0.35 -6.09 9.90
N ILE A 188 1.48 -5.44 9.60
CA ILE A 188 1.50 -4.01 9.23
C ILE A 188 0.90 -3.80 7.84
N LEU A 189 1.28 -4.65 6.86
CA LEU A 189 0.70 -4.62 5.52
C LEU A 189 -0.83 -4.80 5.56
N PHE A 190 -1.33 -5.76 6.31
CA PHE A 190 -2.76 -6.06 6.42
C PHE A 190 -3.57 -4.92 7.05
N ASN A 191 -2.95 -4.16 7.97
CA ASN A 191 -3.58 -3.02 8.62
C ASN A 191 -3.43 -1.70 7.85
N SER A 192 -2.71 -1.70 6.72
CA SER A 192 -2.58 -0.51 5.88
C SER A 192 -3.91 -0.17 5.17
N GLU A 193 -4.17 1.12 4.97
CA GLU A 193 -5.32 1.59 4.22
C GLU A 193 -5.30 1.06 2.79
N GLU A 194 -4.12 1.00 2.18
CA GLU A 194 -3.90 0.47 0.83
C GLU A 194 -4.34 -0.98 0.70
N TYR A 195 -4.03 -1.81 1.70
CA TYR A 195 -4.52 -3.18 1.73
C TYR A 195 -6.04 -3.21 1.89
N GLY A 196 -6.63 -2.39 2.76
CA GLY A 196 -8.09 -2.29 2.90
C GLY A 196 -8.80 -1.92 1.58
N LEU A 197 -8.28 -0.92 0.87
CA LEU A 197 -8.79 -0.49 -0.43
C LEU A 197 -8.60 -1.56 -1.51
N PHE A 198 -7.44 -2.21 -1.54
CA PHE A 198 -7.11 -3.17 -2.59
C PHE A 198 -7.77 -4.54 -2.37
N SER A 199 -7.94 -4.95 -1.11
CA SER A 199 -8.63 -6.19 -0.74
C SER A 199 -10.14 -6.14 -1.01
N SER A 200 -10.74 -4.96 -0.91
CA SER A 200 -12.16 -4.69 -1.23
C SER A 200 -12.44 -4.39 -2.71
N ALA A 201 -11.40 -4.36 -3.55
CA ALA A 201 -11.56 -4.11 -4.98
C ALA A 201 -12.36 -5.22 -5.69
N PHE A 202 -13.18 -4.84 -6.67
CA PHE A 202 -13.91 -5.80 -7.49
C PHE A 202 -12.96 -6.76 -8.19
N ARG A 203 -13.27 -8.07 -8.22
CA ARG A 203 -12.45 -9.05 -8.96
C ARG A 203 -12.56 -8.90 -10.48
N LYS A 204 -13.62 -8.24 -10.96
CA LYS A 204 -13.85 -7.89 -12.37
C LYS A 204 -14.21 -6.41 -12.49
N ILE A 205 -13.72 -5.75 -13.53
CA ILE A 205 -14.05 -4.35 -13.88
C ILE A 205 -14.45 -4.37 -15.36
N ASP A 206 -15.61 -3.81 -15.69
CA ASP A 206 -16.16 -3.74 -17.06
C ASP A 206 -16.18 -5.09 -17.78
N GLY A 207 -16.54 -6.15 -17.05
CA GLY A 207 -16.58 -7.53 -17.56
C GLY A 207 -15.21 -8.19 -17.75
N LYS A 208 -14.11 -7.44 -17.61
CA LYS A 208 -12.74 -7.96 -17.66
C LYS A 208 -12.27 -8.41 -16.27
N ASN A 209 -11.40 -9.41 -16.22
CA ASN A 209 -10.78 -9.84 -14.97
C ASN A 209 -9.81 -8.75 -14.48
N PHE A 210 -9.96 -8.32 -13.23
CA PHE A 210 -9.03 -7.43 -12.55
C PHE A 210 -8.06 -8.23 -11.67
N ILE A 211 -8.59 -9.12 -10.82
CA ILE A 211 -7.78 -9.96 -9.93
C ILE A 211 -8.24 -11.42 -10.02
N ILE A 212 -7.32 -12.35 -10.30
CA ILE A 212 -7.54 -13.80 -10.29
C ILE A 212 -6.47 -14.46 -9.42
N GLY A 213 -6.85 -14.98 -8.25
CA GLY A 213 -5.90 -15.51 -7.29
C GLY A 213 -4.84 -14.47 -6.92
N ASN A 214 -3.56 -14.81 -7.11
CA ASN A 214 -2.42 -13.91 -6.89
C ASN A 214 -2.08 -13.02 -8.11
N ILE A 215 -2.83 -13.09 -9.21
CA ILE A 215 -2.55 -12.34 -10.44
C ILE A 215 -3.44 -11.10 -10.50
N VAL A 216 -2.83 -9.95 -10.78
CA VAL A 216 -3.46 -8.65 -10.96
C VAL A 216 -3.18 -8.18 -12.38
N PHE A 217 -4.23 -7.89 -13.16
CA PHE A 217 -4.06 -7.38 -14.52
C PHE A 217 -3.76 -5.88 -14.51
N THR A 218 -2.65 -5.49 -15.12
CA THR A 218 -2.11 -4.14 -14.96
C THR A 218 -2.95 -3.07 -15.64
N GLU A 219 -3.57 -3.37 -16.79
CA GLU A 219 -4.46 -2.41 -17.48
C GLU A 219 -5.65 -2.01 -16.57
N GLN A 220 -6.31 -3.01 -15.98
CA GLN A 220 -7.43 -2.81 -15.06
C GLN A 220 -6.95 -2.14 -13.76
N LEU A 221 -5.77 -2.51 -13.27
CA LEU A 221 -5.14 -1.87 -12.12
C LEU A 221 -4.92 -0.37 -12.36
N ILE A 222 -4.34 0.02 -13.51
CA ILE A 222 -4.10 1.43 -13.84
C ILE A 222 -5.42 2.20 -13.85
N GLY A 223 -6.45 1.68 -14.53
CA GLY A 223 -7.77 2.32 -14.56
C GLY A 223 -8.38 2.47 -13.16
N TRP A 224 -8.26 1.44 -12.33
CA TRP A 224 -8.73 1.46 -10.94
C TRP A 224 -7.95 2.47 -10.09
N LEU A 225 -6.62 2.50 -10.18
CA LEU A 225 -5.75 3.41 -9.43
C LEU A 225 -6.02 4.88 -9.77
N ILE A 226 -6.30 5.18 -11.04
CA ILE A 226 -6.69 6.54 -11.47
C ILE A 226 -8.07 6.91 -10.93
N ASN A 227 -9.05 6.00 -11.03
CA ASN A 227 -10.40 6.22 -10.51
C ASN A 227 -10.41 6.43 -8.98
N LYS A 228 -9.55 5.72 -8.26
CA LYS A 228 -9.35 5.87 -6.81
C LYS A 228 -8.44 7.03 -6.42
N GLU A 229 -7.98 7.84 -7.39
CA GLU A 229 -7.11 9.00 -7.14
C GLU A 229 -5.79 8.62 -6.41
N LEU A 230 -5.30 7.40 -6.63
CA LEU A 230 -4.05 6.90 -6.02
C LEU A 230 -2.83 7.19 -6.89
N ILE A 231 -3.04 7.25 -8.21
CA ILE A 231 -2.04 7.70 -9.18
C ILE A 231 -2.61 8.75 -10.12
N GLU A 232 -1.75 9.63 -10.63
CA GLU A 232 -2.08 10.61 -11.67
C GLU A 232 -1.17 10.42 -12.89
N THR A 233 -1.67 10.81 -14.06
CA THR A 233 -0.90 10.75 -15.31
C THR A 233 0.02 11.97 -15.42
N VAL A 234 1.32 11.73 -15.52
CA VAL A 234 2.34 12.73 -15.81
C VAL A 234 2.40 12.94 -17.33
N ASN A 235 1.77 14.02 -17.81
CA ASN A 235 1.89 14.44 -19.21
C ASN A 235 3.34 14.86 -19.49
N ILE A 236 4.05 14.06 -20.29
CA ILE A 236 5.32 14.45 -20.91
C ILE A 236 4.99 15.18 -22.21
N GLU A 237 4.36 16.34 -22.12
CA GLU A 237 4.41 17.31 -23.20
C GLU A 237 4.85 18.65 -22.62
N ILE A 238 6.15 18.90 -22.82
CA ILE A 238 6.80 20.20 -22.92
C ILE A 238 6.93 20.98 -21.60
N LEU A 239 8.20 21.14 -21.19
CA LEU A 239 8.70 22.29 -20.46
C LEU A 239 8.31 23.60 -21.20
N SER A 240 7.07 24.05 -21.02
CA SER A 240 6.68 25.43 -21.27
C SER A 240 5.46 25.77 -20.41
N LYS A 241 5.75 26.46 -19.29
CA LYS A 241 4.88 27.37 -18.53
C LYS A 241 3.38 27.00 -18.39
N ASN A 242 2.98 26.69 -17.16
CA ASN A 242 1.63 26.86 -16.59
C ASN A 242 0.45 26.10 -17.23
N THR A 243 0.21 24.83 -16.88
CA THR A 243 -0.90 24.04 -17.46
C THR A 243 -1.81 23.30 -16.46
N LYS A 244 -1.73 23.53 -15.13
CA LYS A 244 -2.76 23.00 -14.20
C LYS A 244 -4.19 23.57 -14.44
N PRO A 245 -4.40 24.83 -14.87
CA PRO A 245 -5.74 25.36 -15.15
C PRO A 245 -6.30 25.00 -16.54
N GLN A 246 -5.51 24.38 -17.43
CA GLN A 246 -5.83 24.35 -18.85
C GLN A 246 -6.75 23.17 -19.21
N ASN A 247 -6.64 21.99 -18.59
CA ASN A 247 -7.53 20.86 -18.92
C ASN A 247 -8.97 21.05 -18.42
N GLU A 248 -9.17 21.62 -17.23
CA GLU A 248 -10.52 22.01 -16.76
C GLU A 248 -11.12 23.09 -17.65
N TYR A 249 -10.34 24.10 -18.02
CA TYR A 249 -10.81 25.15 -18.93
C TYR A 249 -11.08 24.61 -20.34
N LEU A 250 -10.25 23.71 -20.88
CA LEU A 250 -10.45 23.11 -22.20
C LEU A 250 -11.71 22.23 -22.22
N ALA A 251 -11.97 21.46 -21.15
CA ALA A 251 -13.20 20.68 -21.03
C ALA A 251 -14.43 21.60 -20.87
N TRP A 252 -14.35 22.57 -19.97
CA TRP A 252 -15.41 23.55 -19.73
C TRP A 252 -15.71 24.37 -20.99
N GLN A 253 -14.70 24.90 -21.69
CA GLN A 253 -14.88 25.71 -22.90
C GLN A 253 -15.48 24.86 -24.03
N LYS A 254 -15.08 23.58 -24.16
CA LYS A 254 -15.60 22.68 -25.20
C LYS A 254 -17.11 22.49 -24.98
N ASN A 255 -17.50 22.21 -23.74
CA ASN A 255 -18.89 22.03 -23.36
C ASN A 255 -19.70 23.34 -23.46
N TYR A 256 -19.15 24.45 -22.96
CA TYR A 256 -19.80 25.76 -23.04
C TYR A 256 -20.03 26.18 -24.49
N ASN A 257 -19.00 26.11 -25.33
CA ASN A 257 -19.10 26.47 -26.75
C ASN A 257 -20.04 25.54 -27.53
N LEU A 258 -20.09 24.26 -27.17
CA LEU A 258 -21.06 23.32 -27.72
C LEU A 258 -22.49 23.73 -27.34
N VAL A 259 -22.76 24.05 -26.08
CA VAL A 259 -24.09 24.50 -25.62
C VAL A 259 -24.51 25.78 -26.33
N VAL A 260 -23.63 26.79 -26.41
CA VAL A 260 -23.90 28.04 -27.13
C VAL A 260 -24.27 27.77 -28.59
N ALA A 261 -23.53 26.88 -29.25
CA ALA A 261 -23.78 26.53 -30.64
C ALA A 261 -25.09 25.74 -30.82
N LEU A 262 -25.41 24.80 -29.92
CA LEU A 262 -26.65 24.01 -29.98
C LEU A 262 -27.89 24.87 -29.74
N VAL A 263 -27.88 25.75 -28.74
CA VAL A 263 -28.99 26.67 -28.47
C VAL A 263 -29.24 27.61 -29.65
N ALA A 264 -28.17 28.16 -30.24
CA ALA A 264 -28.30 28.97 -31.44
C ALA A 264 -28.80 28.15 -32.65
N LEU A 265 -28.35 26.89 -32.76
CA LEU A 265 -28.79 25.99 -33.82
C LEU A 265 -30.28 25.66 -33.70
N GLU A 266 -30.84 25.50 -32.50
CA GLU A 266 -32.27 25.25 -32.30
C GLU A 266 -33.14 26.37 -32.91
N SER A 267 -32.72 27.62 -32.74
CA SER A 267 -33.44 28.80 -33.26
C SER A 267 -33.10 29.17 -34.71
N ASN A 268 -32.17 28.47 -35.37
CA ASN A 268 -31.76 28.75 -36.74
C ASN A 268 -32.63 27.99 -37.77
N GLU A 269 -33.07 28.63 -38.84
CA GLU A 269 -33.90 27.99 -39.88
C GLU A 269 -33.12 26.93 -40.68
N GLU A 270 -31.87 27.20 -41.05
CA GLU A 270 -30.99 26.25 -41.75
C GLU A 270 -30.28 25.34 -40.73
N LYS A 271 -30.38 24.02 -40.91
CA LYS A 271 -29.77 23.02 -40.00
C LYS A 271 -28.55 22.33 -40.61
N ASP A 272 -28.27 22.52 -41.90
CA ASP A 272 -27.12 21.91 -42.57
C ASP A 272 -25.80 22.53 -42.07
N LEU A 273 -25.14 21.82 -41.13
CA LEU A 273 -23.86 22.20 -40.54
C LEU A 273 -22.78 22.47 -41.59
N LYS A 274 -22.83 21.83 -42.78
CA LYS A 274 -21.85 22.08 -43.85
C LYS A 274 -21.98 23.46 -44.47
N LYS A 275 -23.19 24.04 -44.47
CA LYS A 275 -23.45 25.40 -44.95
C LYS A 275 -23.24 26.44 -43.86
N ILE A 276 -23.81 26.21 -42.67
CA ILE A 276 -23.82 27.23 -41.62
C ILE A 276 -22.50 27.34 -40.85
N LEU A 277 -21.67 26.29 -40.85
CA LEU A 277 -20.32 26.27 -40.26
C LEU A 277 -19.22 26.03 -41.31
N GLN A 278 -19.43 26.53 -42.53
CA GLN A 278 -18.45 26.39 -43.63
C GLN A 278 -17.17 27.21 -43.37
N HIS A 279 -17.32 28.46 -42.91
CA HIS A 279 -16.23 29.40 -42.66
C HIS A 279 -16.67 30.51 -41.69
N GLU A 280 -15.74 31.34 -41.22
CA GLU A 280 -15.99 32.36 -40.17
C GLU A 280 -16.95 33.48 -40.60
N ARG A 281 -17.17 33.67 -41.91
CA ARG A 281 -18.06 34.70 -42.45
C ARG A 281 -19.52 34.26 -42.59
N THR A 282 -19.92 33.08 -42.14
CA THR A 282 -21.34 32.68 -42.20
C THR A 282 -22.15 33.47 -41.18
N VAL A 283 -23.40 33.82 -41.53
CA VAL A 283 -24.32 34.56 -40.64
C VAL A 283 -24.48 33.83 -39.29
N PHE A 284 -24.59 32.50 -39.34
CA PHE A 284 -24.69 31.67 -38.14
C PHE A 284 -23.45 31.77 -37.24
N TYR A 285 -22.23 31.66 -37.79
CA TYR A 285 -21.03 31.73 -36.96
C TYR A 285 -20.85 33.12 -36.36
N GLN A 286 -21.10 34.17 -37.15
CA GLN A 286 -21.00 35.56 -36.69
C GLN A 286 -21.98 35.88 -35.57
N SER A 287 -23.18 35.30 -35.58
CA SER A 287 -24.19 35.53 -34.54
C SER A 287 -23.82 34.95 -33.17
N ILE A 288 -22.97 33.92 -33.15
CA ILE A 288 -22.52 33.27 -31.90
C ILE A 288 -21.10 33.64 -31.50
N ASN A 289 -20.26 34.15 -32.40
CA ASN A 289 -18.82 34.33 -32.19
C ASN A 289 -18.47 35.15 -30.94
N SER A 290 -19.23 36.21 -30.65
CA SER A 290 -19.03 37.06 -29.46
C SER A 290 -19.33 36.34 -28.15
N LYS A 291 -20.18 35.30 -28.19
CA LYS A 291 -20.58 34.48 -27.02
C LYS A 291 -19.65 33.31 -26.79
N LEU A 292 -18.85 32.92 -27.79
CA LEU A 292 -17.93 31.79 -27.67
C LEU A 292 -16.80 32.13 -26.69
N MET A 293 -16.39 31.15 -25.90
CA MET A 293 -15.18 31.24 -25.08
C MET A 293 -13.93 30.96 -25.92
N PRO A 294 -12.82 31.67 -25.66
CA PRO A 294 -11.56 31.41 -26.33
C PRO A 294 -11.09 29.96 -26.19
N THR A 295 -10.21 29.52 -27.09
CA THR A 295 -9.65 28.16 -27.10
C THR A 295 -8.65 27.89 -25.98
N TYR A 296 -8.21 28.94 -25.27
CA TYR A 296 -7.34 28.85 -24.09
C TYR A 296 -7.68 29.96 -23.09
N LYS A 297 -7.44 29.72 -21.80
CA LYS A 297 -7.82 30.64 -20.71
C LYS A 297 -7.07 31.96 -20.88
N GLY A 298 -7.80 33.05 -21.11
CA GLY A 298 -7.24 34.40 -21.33
C GLY A 298 -6.73 34.65 -22.76
N GLY A 299 -6.97 33.76 -23.72
CA GLY A 299 -6.66 33.97 -25.12
C GLY A 299 -7.74 34.77 -25.87
N GLU A 300 -7.41 35.20 -27.09
CA GLU A 300 -8.35 35.94 -27.97
C GLU A 300 -9.02 35.04 -29.02
N ASN A 301 -8.37 33.94 -29.39
CA ASN A 301 -8.80 33.06 -30.47
C ASN A 301 -10.04 32.25 -30.06
N LYS A 302 -11.11 32.35 -30.84
CA LYS A 302 -12.35 31.56 -30.68
C LYS A 302 -12.25 30.22 -31.42
N PRO A 303 -13.06 29.21 -31.07
CA PRO A 303 -13.07 27.95 -31.81
C PRO A 303 -13.51 28.19 -33.26
N THR A 304 -12.81 27.57 -34.20
CA THR A 304 -13.12 27.70 -35.63
C THR A 304 -14.49 27.07 -35.96
N PRO A 305 -15.13 27.46 -37.08
CA PRO A 305 -16.36 26.82 -37.56
C PRO A 305 -16.21 25.30 -37.71
N LYS A 306 -15.05 24.83 -38.18
CA LYS A 306 -14.72 23.40 -38.28
C LYS A 306 -14.72 22.72 -36.92
N THR A 307 -14.14 23.36 -35.89
CA THR A 307 -14.12 22.84 -34.52
C THR A 307 -15.53 22.71 -33.95
N LEU A 308 -16.38 23.73 -34.12
CA LEU A 308 -17.77 23.68 -33.66
C LEU A 308 -18.57 22.59 -34.38
N LYS A 309 -18.41 22.48 -35.70
CA LYS A 309 -19.06 21.44 -36.49
C LYS A 309 -18.74 20.05 -35.98
N ASN A 310 -17.45 19.75 -35.78
CA ASN A 310 -17.02 18.45 -35.28
C ASN A 310 -17.63 18.14 -33.90
N ASN A 311 -17.67 19.12 -32.99
CA ASN A 311 -18.24 18.93 -31.65
C ASN A 311 -19.75 18.66 -31.70
N ILE A 312 -20.49 19.34 -32.59
CA ILE A 312 -21.92 19.12 -32.76
C ILE A 312 -22.19 17.73 -33.37
N GLU A 313 -21.43 17.34 -34.39
CA GLU A 313 -21.57 16.01 -35.03
C GLU A 313 -21.25 14.87 -34.04
N GLU A 314 -20.21 15.06 -33.20
CA GLU A 314 -19.87 14.13 -32.11
C GLU A 314 -21.03 13.98 -31.12
N TYR A 315 -21.62 15.11 -30.68
CA TYR A 315 -22.77 15.12 -29.77
C TYR A 315 -24.02 14.46 -30.37
N GLN A 316 -24.36 14.78 -31.63
CA GLN A 316 -25.51 14.19 -32.32
C GLN A 316 -25.33 12.67 -32.52
N LYS A 317 -24.10 12.20 -32.77
CA LYS A 317 -23.80 10.77 -32.83
C LYS A 317 -24.03 10.09 -31.47
N TYR A 318 -23.61 10.72 -30.38
CA TYR A 318 -23.82 10.23 -29.03
C TYR A 318 -25.31 10.17 -28.66
N GLN A 319 -26.10 11.21 -28.98
CA GLN A 319 -27.54 11.20 -28.73
C GLN A 319 -28.25 10.04 -29.46
N LYS A 320 -27.92 9.79 -30.72
CA LYS A 320 -28.49 8.66 -31.48
C LYS A 320 -28.17 7.29 -30.90
N GLN A 321 -27.08 7.15 -30.14
CA GLN A 321 -26.72 5.91 -29.46
C GLN A 321 -27.50 5.68 -28.16
N LEU A 322 -28.06 6.75 -27.58
CA LEU A 322 -28.87 6.68 -26.35
C LEU A 322 -30.37 6.47 -26.64
N GLU A 323 -30.80 6.68 -27.89
CA GLU A 323 -32.18 6.49 -28.35
C GLU A 323 -32.45 5.10 -28.98
N LEU A 324 -31.43 4.22 -28.98
CA LEU A 324 -31.49 2.79 -29.33
C LEU A 324 -31.47 1.95 -28.04
#